data_AF-A0A7V9M3I0-F1
#
_entry.id   AF-A0A7V9M3I0-F1
#
_cell.length_a   1.000
_cell.length_b   1.000
_cell.length_c   1.000
_cell.angle_alpha   90.00
_cell.angle_beta   90.00
_cell.angle_gamma   90.00
#
_symmetry.space_group_name_H-M   'P 1'
#
loop_
_entity.id
_entity.type
_entity.pdbx_description
1 polymer ?
#
loop_
_entity_poly.entity_id
_entity_poly.type
_entity_poly.pdbx_seq_one_letter_code
_entity_poly.pdbx_strand_id
1 'polypeptide(L)'
;MSFKRISEKASRYRHLEKMPVNEILININKEDSRVAKAVKKRIPQIEALIHAVTDKMMSGGRLFYIGAGTSGRLAIVDASECPPTYGVPDD
;
A
#
# COMPACT_ATOMS: atom_id res chain seq x y z
N MET A 1 -8.09 19.47 -10.54
CA MET A 1 -7.96 19.05 -9.12
C MET A 1 -6.75 19.77 -8.52
N SER A 2 -6.86 20.32 -7.31
CA SER A 2 -5.73 20.97 -6.62
C SER A 2 -4.75 19.93 -6.09
N PHE A 3 -3.45 20.14 -6.32
CA PHE A 3 -2.39 19.24 -5.85
C PHE A 3 -2.30 19.28 -4.32
N LYS A 4 -2.58 18.14 -3.68
CA LYS A 4 -2.56 18.02 -2.21
C LYS A 4 -1.23 17.44 -1.76
N ARG A 5 -0.40 18.26 -1.10
CA ARG A 5 0.88 17.84 -0.52
C ARG A 5 0.66 16.95 0.70
N ILE A 6 0.59 15.64 0.49
CA ILE A 6 0.24 14.67 1.54
C ILE A 6 1.34 14.49 2.58
N SER A 7 2.62 14.64 2.21
CA SER A 7 3.79 14.53 3.07
C SER A 7 4.01 15.76 3.96
N GLU A 8 3.47 16.92 3.59
CA GLU A 8 3.70 18.22 4.26
C GLU A 8 2.52 18.64 5.17
N LYS A 9 1.61 17.71 5.49
CA LYS A 9 0.47 18.03 6.35
C LYS A 9 0.88 18.12 7.81
N ALA A 10 0.19 18.99 8.55
CA ALA A 10 0.28 19.01 10.00
C ALA A 10 -0.02 17.61 10.56
N SER A 11 0.89 17.12 11.42
CA SER A 11 0.71 15.87 12.15
C SER A 11 -0.47 15.98 13.12
N ARG A 12 -1.08 14.83 13.43
CA ARG A 12 -2.09 14.71 14.51
C ARG A 12 -1.46 14.83 15.90
N TYR A 13 -0.14 14.70 15.97
CA TYR A 13 0.65 14.75 17.20
C TYR A 13 1.60 15.95 17.13
N ARG A 14 1.91 16.53 18.29
CA ARG A 14 2.90 17.61 18.42
C ARG A 14 3.93 17.24 19.47
N HIS A 15 5.09 17.88 19.41
CA HIS A 15 6.17 17.70 20.38
C HIS A 15 6.59 16.22 20.56
N LEU A 16 6.65 15.48 19.45
CA LEU A 16 7.04 14.05 19.45
C LEU A 16 8.41 13.86 20.12
N GLU A 17 9.32 14.83 19.96
CA GLU A 17 10.64 14.85 20.56
C GLU A 17 10.65 14.95 22.09
N LYS A 18 9.52 15.34 22.70
CA LYS A 18 9.35 15.45 24.15
C LYS A 18 8.55 14.29 24.74
N MET A 19 7.97 13.43 23.90
CA MET A 19 7.15 12.31 24.35
C MET A 19 8.02 11.17 24.89
N PRO A 20 7.59 10.50 25.97
CA PRO A 20 8.16 9.22 26.35
C PRO A 20 8.09 8.20 25.20
N VAL A 21 9.12 7.36 25.06
CA VAL A 21 9.21 6.38 23.97
C VAL A 21 7.99 5.45 23.93
N ASN A 22 7.47 5.02 25.09
CA ASN A 22 6.27 4.18 25.16
C ASN A 22 5.04 4.88 24.57
N GLU A 23 4.90 6.20 24.76
CA GLU A 23 3.80 6.97 24.19
C GLU A 23 3.93 7.06 22.67
N ILE A 24 5.14 7.26 22.15
CA ILE A 24 5.42 7.27 20.70
C ILE A 24 5.02 5.92 20.08
N LEU A 25 5.41 4.81 20.69
CA LEU A 25 5.08 3.47 20.20
C LEU A 25 3.57 3.21 20.19
N ILE A 26 2.87 3.58 21.27
CA ILE A 26 1.40 3.48 21.36
C ILE A 26 0.74 4.34 20.27
N ASN A 27 1.25 5.55 20.03
CA ASN A 27 0.71 6.45 19.02
C ASN A 27 0.94 5.94 17.59
N ILE A 28 2.10 5.37 17.27
CA ILE A 28 2.36 4.73 15.97
C ILE A 28 1.36 3.58 15.75
N ASN A 29 1.26 2.66 16.71
CA ASN A 29 0.34 1.53 16.60
C ASN A 29 -1.13 1.98 16.44
N LYS A 30 -1.53 3.05 17.14
CA LYS A 30 -2.86 3.65 17.00
C LYS A 30 -3.11 4.18 15.58
N GLU A 31 -2.12 4.78 14.93
CA GLU A 31 -2.24 5.20 13.52
C GLU A 31 -2.29 4.00 12.58
N ASP A 32 -1.44 2.99 12.78
CA ASP A 32 -1.38 1.77 11.95
C ASP A 32 -2.72 1.01 11.97
N SER A 33 -3.40 0.96 13.13
CA SER A 33 -4.72 0.33 13.27
C SER A 33 -5.79 0.91 12.32
N ARG A 34 -5.56 2.11 11.77
CA ARG A 34 -6.49 2.78 10.84
C ARG A 34 -6.36 2.26 9.41
N VAL A 35 -5.24 1.63 9.06
CA VAL A 35 -4.96 1.13 7.70
C VAL A 35 -6.01 0.11 7.29
N ALA A 36 -6.26 -0.92 8.10
CA ALA A 36 -7.27 -1.95 7.79
C ALA A 36 -8.67 -1.36 7.57
N LYS A 37 -9.06 -0.35 8.38
CA LYS A 37 -10.35 0.35 8.21
C LYS A 37 -10.40 1.17 6.92
N ALA A 38 -9.27 1.75 6.50
CA ALA A 38 -9.18 2.47 5.23
C ALA A 38 -9.27 1.50 4.03
N VAL A 39 -8.56 0.37 4.09
CA VAL A 39 -8.61 -0.69 3.05
C VAL A 39 -10.02 -1.26 2.94
N LYS A 40 -10.72 -1.51 4.05
CA LYS A 40 -12.12 -1.98 4.04
C LYS A 40 -13.03 -1.10 3.20
N LYS A 41 -12.84 0.23 3.24
CA LYS A 41 -13.63 1.19 2.45
C LYS A 41 -13.29 1.17 0.96
N ARG A 42 -12.20 0.50 0.57
CA ARG A 42 -11.72 0.38 -0.81
C ARG A 42 -11.99 -0.97 -1.45
N ILE A 43 -12.62 -1.91 -0.71
CA ILE A 43 -12.95 -3.24 -1.22
C ILE A 43 -13.69 -3.18 -2.57
N PRO A 44 -14.72 -2.33 -2.79
CA PRO A 44 -15.42 -2.30 -4.08
C PRO A 44 -14.52 -1.89 -5.26
N GLN A 45 -13.53 -1.01 -5.03
CA GLN A 45 -12.58 -0.61 -6.07
C GLN A 45 -11.52 -1.69 -6.30
N ILE A 46 -11.09 -2.38 -5.24
CA ILE A 46 -10.15 -3.49 -5.33
C ILE A 46 -10.79 -4.67 -6.09
N GLU A 47 -12.06 -4.97 -5.81
CA GLU A 47 -12.84 -5.99 -6.53
C GLU A 47 -12.92 -5.68 -8.04
N ALA A 48 -13.27 -4.45 -8.41
CA ALA A 48 -13.30 -4.03 -9.80
C ALA A 48 -11.93 -4.14 -10.49
N LEU A 49 -10.85 -3.82 -9.77
CA LEU A 49 -9.47 -4.00 -10.26
C LEU A 49 -9.16 -5.48 -10.49
N ILE A 50 -9.50 -6.35 -9.53
CA ILE A 50 -9.25 -7.79 -9.62
C ILE A 50 -9.93 -8.36 -10.87
N HIS A 51 -11.21 -8.07 -11.10
CA HIS A 51 -11.92 -8.55 -12.29
C HIS A 51 -11.22 -8.10 -13.59
N ALA A 52 -10.85 -6.83 -13.68
CA ALA A 52 -10.16 -6.31 -14.87
C ALA A 52 -8.79 -6.96 -15.08
N VAL A 53 -8.05 -7.22 -14.01
CA VAL A 53 -6.71 -7.83 -14.07
C VAL A 53 -6.82 -9.31 -14.43
N THR A 54 -7.72 -10.06 -13.80
CA THR A 54 -7.89 -11.50 -14.07
C THR A 54 -8.29 -11.76 -15.51
N ASP A 55 -9.21 -10.97 -16.06
CA ASP A 55 -9.64 -11.11 -17.47
C ASP A 55 -8.46 -10.94 -18.44
N LYS A 56 -7.56 -9.97 -18.16
CA LYS A 56 -6.37 -9.71 -18.97
C LYS A 56 -5.31 -10.79 -18.80
N MET A 57 -5.07 -11.26 -17.58
CA MET A 57 -4.11 -12.33 -17.33
C MET A 57 -4.55 -13.65 -17.96
N MET A 58 -5.84 -14.00 -17.89
CA MET A 58 -6.38 -15.20 -18.56
C MET A 58 -6.25 -15.13 -20.09
N SER A 59 -6.19 -13.92 -20.65
CA SER A 59 -5.95 -13.68 -22.08
C SER A 59 -4.45 -13.68 -22.46
N GLY A 60 -3.55 -14.11 -21.56
CA GLY A 60 -2.10 -14.12 -21.76
C GLY A 60 -1.41 -12.77 -21.49
N GLY A 61 -2.10 -11.83 -20.83
CA GLY A 61 -1.54 -10.54 -20.44
C GLY A 61 -0.61 -10.61 -19.22
N ARG A 62 0.11 -9.50 -18.97
CA ARG A 62 1.01 -9.32 -17.83
C ARG A 62 0.58 -8.14 -16.97
N LEU A 63 0.86 -8.21 -15.66
CA LEU A 63 0.58 -7.13 -14.70
C LEU A 63 1.87 -6.33 -14.45
N PHE A 64 1.83 -5.03 -14.67
CA PHE A 64 2.96 -4.14 -14.43
C PHE A 64 2.65 -3.15 -13.31
N TYR A 65 3.54 -3.07 -12.33
CA TYR A 65 3.55 -2.00 -11.33
C TYR A 65 4.60 -0.95 -11.68
N ILE A 66 4.26 0.33 -11.55
CA ILE A 66 5.16 1.44 -11.86
C ILE A 66 5.13 2.44 -10.69
N GLY A 67 6.30 2.79 -10.17
CA GLY A 67 6.43 3.75 -9.09
C GLY A 67 7.88 4.02 -8.70
N ALA A 68 8.08 5.02 -7.84
CA ALA A 68 9.39 5.40 -7.29
C ALA A 68 9.40 5.31 -5.76
N GLY A 69 10.60 5.32 -5.16
CA GLY A 69 10.78 5.35 -3.71
C GLY A 69 10.17 4.15 -2.99
N THR A 70 9.42 4.39 -1.91
CA THR A 70 8.78 3.31 -1.14
C THR A 70 7.71 2.56 -1.93
N SER A 71 6.91 3.26 -2.74
CA SER A 71 5.87 2.62 -3.55
C SER A 71 6.45 1.69 -4.61
N GLY A 72 7.53 2.10 -5.30
CA GLY A 72 8.22 1.23 -6.26
C GLY A 72 8.85 -0.01 -5.61
N ARG A 73 9.43 0.14 -4.41
CA ARG A 73 9.99 -1.00 -3.67
C ARG A 73 8.92 -1.98 -3.17
N LEU A 74 7.76 -1.49 -2.73
CA LEU A 74 6.63 -2.37 -2.38
C LEU A 74 6.12 -3.17 -3.57
N ALA A 75 6.11 -2.56 -4.76
CA ALA A 75 5.77 -3.26 -6.00
C ALA A 75 6.75 -4.39 -6.34
N ILE A 76 8.06 -4.18 -6.10
CA ILE A 76 9.08 -5.23 -6.28
C ILE A 76 8.84 -6.37 -5.29
N VAL A 77 8.54 -6.07 -4.02
CA VAL A 77 8.23 -7.10 -3.01
C VAL A 77 7.06 -7.98 -3.48
N ASP A 78 5.93 -7.38 -3.84
CA ASP A 78 4.74 -8.11 -4.31
C ASP A 78 5.03 -8.97 -5.54
N ALA A 79 5.64 -8.40 -6.58
CA ALA A 79 5.95 -9.12 -7.81
C ALA A 79 6.95 -10.27 -7.58
N SER A 80 7.96 -10.08 -6.72
CA SER A 80 8.96 -11.10 -6.41
C SER A 80 8.41 -12.30 -5.64
N GLU A 81 7.28 -12.10 -4.93
CA GLU A 81 6.61 -13.17 -4.19
C GLU A 81 5.71 -14.02 -5.09
N CYS A 82 5.32 -13.55 -6.28
CA CYS A 82 4.42 -14.28 -7.17
C CYS A 82 4.98 -15.64 -7.66
N PRO A 83 6.21 -15.72 -8.23
CA PRO A 83 6.74 -17.00 -8.70
C PRO A 83 6.86 -18.10 -7.63
N PRO A 84 7.47 -17.87 -6.46
CA PRO A 84 7.59 -18.91 -5.44
C PRO A 84 6.26 -19.26 -4.77
N THR A 85 5.27 -18.34 -4.77
CA THR A 85 3.97 -18.56 -4.12
C THR A 85 2.98 -19.28 -5.05
N TYR A 86 2.96 -18.91 -6.33
CA TYR A 86 1.94 -19.37 -7.29
C TYR A 86 2.51 -20.21 -8.44
N GLY A 87 3.83 -20.39 -8.53
CA GLY A 87 4.48 -21.15 -9.59
C GLY A 87 4.39 -20.49 -10.97
N VAL A 88 4.16 -19.17 -11.01
CA VAL A 88 4.13 -18.40 -12.26
C VAL A 88 5.55 -18.09 -12.74
N PRO A 89 5.76 -17.85 -14.05
CA PRO A 89 7.07 -17.47 -14.57
C PRO A 89 7.58 -16.12 -14.03
N ASP A 90 8.90 -15.94 -14.09
CA ASP A 90 9.62 -14.77 -13.55
C ASP A 90 9.78 -13.63 -14.58
N ASP A 91 9.32 -13.82 -15.83
CA ASP A 91 9.59 -13.00 -17.03
C ASP A 91 8.43 -12.14 -17.57
#